data_AF-A0A445KRS4-F1
#
_entry.id   AF-A0A445KRS4-F1
#
_cell.length_a   1.000
_cell.length_b   1.000
_cell.length_c   1.000
_cell.angle_alpha   90.00
_cell.angle_beta   90.00
_cell.angle_gamma   90.00
#
_symmetry.space_group_name_H-M   'P 1'
#
loop_
_entity.id
_entity.type
_entity.pdbx_description
1 polymer ?
#
loop_
_entity_poly.entity_id
_entity_poly.type
_entity_poly.pdbx_seq_one_letter_code
_entity_poly.pdbx_strand_id
1 'polypeptide(L)'
;MGDTVVAEVPAKRGRGRRALKEKTPSTNDANIIIATPISPSSDKAQVPSKKKQDSKKQQSFEKELLEMQEMLQQMRLEKEKTEELLKLKDEALKQKDEELKNRGREQEKLQTELKKLQKLKEFKPTMNLPVLKDNEEKKDKKKKGCSEKKRPSPPYILWMKDQWNEIKKANSEAEFKEISTMLGSKWKTVTAEEKKPYEEIYHAEKEAYLQMIAKEKRETEAMRLLEDEQKQKTAMELLEQYMQFKQEAEKEGKKNKKEKDPLKPKHPMSAYFLFTNDRRAALVAENKNFLEVPKITAEEWKNMTEEQKRPYEEMAKKNKEKYALEMEVYKQKKDEEAAHFMKEEEEHMKLQKQEALQLLKKKEKTENIIKKTKQKKKQNKDDKNSDPNRPKKPASSFILFSKEAKKTLHEERPGINTSTLNALVSLKWKELSVEDRQFWNGQASKAMDAYKKELEEYNKSIAATASQELKTE
;
A
#
# COMPACT_ATOMS: atom_id res chain seq x y z
N MET A 1 -10.87 -30.55 59.49
CA MET A 1 -11.05 -31.90 58.94
C MET A 1 -10.87 -31.80 57.44
N GLY A 2 -9.98 -32.61 56.85
CA GLY A 2 -9.55 -32.45 55.46
C GLY A 2 -8.05 -32.15 55.29
N ASP A 3 -7.20 -32.67 56.17
CA ASP A 3 -5.79 -32.90 55.83
C ASP A 3 -5.70 -33.87 54.63
N THR A 4 -4.65 -33.75 53.82
CA THR A 4 -3.70 -34.85 53.51
C THR A 4 -2.77 -34.48 52.34
N VAL A 5 -1.52 -34.16 52.72
CA VAL A 5 -0.27 -34.55 52.06
C VAL A 5 0.07 -33.98 50.66
N VAL A 6 1.04 -33.06 50.69
CA VAL A 6 2.03 -32.81 49.63
C VAL A 6 2.88 -34.08 49.43
N ALA A 7 2.95 -34.61 48.21
CA ALA A 7 3.80 -35.74 47.86
C ALA A 7 5.03 -35.27 47.04
N GLU A 8 6.20 -35.33 47.67
CA GLU A 8 7.53 -35.13 47.07
C GLU A 8 8.11 -36.49 46.58
N VAL A 9 9.34 -36.49 46.02
CA VAL A 9 10.25 -37.64 45.79
C VAL A 9 9.99 -38.43 44.48
N PRO A 10 11.02 -39.00 43.76
CA PRO A 10 12.46 -39.08 44.07
C PRO A 10 13.44 -38.49 43.02
N ALA A 11 14.60 -38.07 43.51
CA ALA A 11 15.83 -38.04 42.72
C ALA A 11 16.43 -39.46 42.56
N LYS A 12 17.01 -39.77 41.39
CA LYS A 12 17.90 -40.93 41.20
C LYS A 12 19.32 -40.47 40.80
N ARG A 13 20.32 -40.95 41.56
CA ARG A 13 21.75 -40.69 41.35
C ARG A 13 22.43 -41.84 40.57
N GLY A 14 23.52 -41.49 39.87
CA GLY A 14 24.59 -42.41 39.45
C GLY A 14 24.39 -43.01 38.04
N ARG A 15 25.43 -43.26 37.24
CA ARG A 15 26.91 -43.10 37.37
C ARG A 15 27.41 -42.69 35.96
N GLY A 16 28.47 -41.91 35.72
CA GLY A 16 29.64 -41.54 36.51
C GLY A 16 30.92 -42.06 35.83
N ARG A 17 31.95 -41.20 35.69
CA ARG A 17 33.29 -41.42 35.07
C ARG A 17 33.31 -41.21 33.53
N ARG A 18 34.31 -40.55 32.93
CA ARG A 18 35.65 -40.13 33.41
C ARG A 18 36.06 -38.78 32.79
N ALA A 19 36.58 -37.86 33.60
CA ALA A 19 37.50 -36.83 33.14
C ALA A 19 38.93 -37.37 33.25
N LEU A 20 39.76 -37.18 32.23
CA LEU A 20 41.22 -37.13 32.33
C LEU A 20 41.57 -35.65 32.10
N LYS A 21 41.92 -34.88 33.14
CA LYS A 21 43.26 -34.82 33.75
C LYS A 21 44.37 -34.68 32.70
N GLU A 22 44.77 -33.43 32.49
CA GLU A 22 46.12 -33.09 32.06
C GLU A 22 47.15 -33.78 32.94
N LYS A 23 48.20 -34.28 32.30
CA LYS A 23 49.48 -34.62 32.90
C LYS A 23 50.58 -34.38 31.87
N THR A 24 51.31 -33.28 32.05
CA THR A 24 52.77 -33.38 31.96
C THR A 24 53.23 -34.27 33.15
N PRO A 25 54.33 -35.02 33.03
CA PRO A 25 55.63 -34.39 33.19
C PRO A 25 56.78 -34.99 32.36
N SER A 26 57.92 -34.33 32.52
CA SER A 26 59.27 -34.92 32.60
C SER A 26 60.12 -34.99 31.33
N THR A 27 61.06 -34.06 31.29
CA THR A 27 62.51 -34.29 31.07
C THR A 27 62.92 -35.18 29.90
N ASN A 28 63.54 -34.56 28.90
CA ASN A 28 64.99 -34.69 28.73
C ASN A 28 65.53 -33.51 27.90
N ASP A 29 65.97 -32.46 28.59
CA ASP A 29 66.95 -31.51 28.02
C ASP A 29 68.30 -32.24 27.89
N ALA A 30 68.50 -32.90 26.76
CA ALA A 30 69.74 -33.56 26.41
C ALA A 30 70.59 -32.64 25.54
N ASN A 31 71.36 -31.77 26.22
CA ASN A 31 72.63 -31.17 25.77
C ASN A 31 73.16 -31.65 24.40
N ILE A 32 72.98 -30.85 23.35
CA ILE A 32 73.82 -30.94 22.15
C ILE A 32 75.14 -30.23 22.48
N ILE A 33 76.08 -30.97 23.08
CA ILE A 33 77.46 -30.51 23.27
C ILE A 33 78.13 -30.46 21.90
N ILE A 34 78.36 -29.26 21.38
CA ILE A 34 79.27 -29.02 20.26
C ILE A 34 80.68 -28.86 20.84
N ALA A 35 81.46 -29.93 20.73
CA ALA A 35 82.91 -29.97 20.89
C ALA A 35 83.45 -30.83 19.74
N THR A 36 84.53 -30.50 19.03
CA THR A 36 85.53 -29.42 19.18
C THR A 36 86.14 -29.16 17.78
N PRO A 37 87.09 -28.22 17.65
CA PRO A 37 88.41 -28.74 17.27
C PRO A 37 89.55 -28.16 18.13
N ILE A 38 90.40 -29.05 18.64
CA ILE A 38 91.71 -28.72 19.21
C ILE A 38 92.75 -29.63 18.56
N SER A 39 93.89 -29.05 18.23
CA SER A 39 95.18 -29.70 18.00
C SER A 39 96.27 -28.68 18.35
N PRO A 40 97.53 -29.08 18.64
CA PRO A 40 98.08 -30.43 18.59
C PRO A 40 98.80 -30.90 19.88
N SER A 41 98.97 -32.22 20.01
CA SER A 41 100.19 -32.81 20.60
C SER A 41 100.44 -34.19 19.96
N SER A 42 101.69 -34.64 19.99
CA SER A 42 102.22 -35.77 19.23
C SER A 42 102.04 -37.13 19.93
N ASP A 43 101.78 -38.21 19.18
CA ASP A 43 102.80 -39.27 18.95
C ASP A 43 102.40 -40.35 17.90
N LYS A 44 103.37 -41.21 17.55
CA LYS A 44 103.38 -42.14 16.38
C LYS A 44 102.64 -43.49 16.59
N ALA A 45 102.06 -44.06 15.52
CA ALA A 45 102.17 -45.48 15.09
C ALA A 45 101.41 -45.81 13.76
N GLN A 46 101.63 -47.00 13.18
CA GLN A 46 101.31 -47.36 11.77
C GLN A 46 99.97 -48.12 11.51
N VAL A 47 99.20 -47.67 10.50
CA VAL A 47 98.73 -48.32 9.23
C VAL A 47 98.85 -49.88 9.10
N PRO A 48 97.96 -50.68 8.42
CA PRO A 48 97.07 -50.37 7.28
C PRO A 48 95.53 -50.62 7.44
N SER A 49 94.87 -51.40 6.55
CA SER A 49 93.41 -51.38 6.28
C SER A 49 92.90 -52.53 5.37
N LYS A 50 91.58 -52.62 5.08
CA LYS A 50 90.96 -53.43 3.99
C LYS A 50 89.64 -52.81 3.48
N LYS A 51 89.60 -52.27 2.25
CA LYS A 51 88.38 -51.77 1.57
C LYS A 51 87.97 -52.70 0.42
N LYS A 52 86.77 -53.30 0.46
CA LYS A 52 86.08 -53.85 -0.73
C LYS A 52 84.58 -54.23 -0.55
N GLN A 53 83.96 -53.98 0.61
CA GLN A 53 82.53 -54.23 0.84
C GLN A 53 81.63 -52.98 0.82
N ASP A 54 82.21 -51.77 0.87
CA ASP A 54 81.43 -50.54 1.11
C ASP A 54 80.52 -50.12 -0.05
N SER A 55 80.96 -50.25 -1.30
CA SER A 55 80.27 -49.65 -2.45
C SER A 55 78.84 -50.17 -2.67
N LYS A 56 78.57 -51.44 -2.35
CA LYS A 56 77.24 -52.04 -2.50
C LYS A 56 76.29 -51.70 -1.34
N LYS A 57 76.83 -51.33 -0.16
CA LYS A 57 76.05 -50.77 0.96
C LYS A 57 75.76 -49.28 0.78
N GLN A 58 76.70 -48.52 0.21
CA GLN A 58 76.50 -47.10 -0.07
C GLN A 58 75.32 -46.89 -1.04
N GLN A 59 75.20 -47.68 -2.10
CA GLN A 59 74.06 -47.60 -3.03
C GLN A 59 72.70 -47.97 -2.42
N SER A 60 72.64 -48.91 -1.46
CA SER A 60 71.36 -49.20 -0.79
C SER A 60 70.99 -48.10 0.21
N PHE A 61 71.97 -47.53 0.91
CA PHE A 61 71.77 -46.42 1.84
C PHE A 61 71.35 -45.12 1.13
N GLU A 62 71.92 -44.82 -0.04
CA GLU A 62 71.48 -43.68 -0.87
C GLU A 62 70.03 -43.84 -1.34
N LYS A 63 69.61 -45.07 -1.69
CA LYS A 63 68.21 -45.36 -2.05
C LYS A 63 67.27 -45.21 -0.86
N GLU A 64 67.66 -45.72 0.31
CA GLU A 64 66.89 -45.61 1.56
C GLU A 64 66.78 -44.14 2.04
N LEU A 65 67.84 -43.34 1.84
CA LEU A 65 67.83 -41.90 2.09
C LEU A 65 66.88 -41.15 1.13
N LEU A 66 66.85 -41.53 -0.15
CA LEU A 66 65.92 -41.00 -1.14
C LEU A 66 64.46 -41.36 -0.81
N GLU A 67 64.19 -42.62 -0.45
CA GLU A 67 62.87 -43.09 -0.03
C GLU A 67 62.41 -42.38 1.27
N MET A 68 63.31 -42.12 2.22
CA MET A 68 63.02 -41.31 3.40
C MET A 68 62.74 -39.83 3.05
N GLN A 69 63.48 -39.26 2.10
CA GLN A 69 63.26 -37.88 1.63
C GLN A 69 61.92 -37.75 0.88
N GLU A 70 61.56 -38.73 0.05
CA GLU A 70 60.27 -38.81 -0.64
C GLU A 70 59.12 -38.97 0.35
N MET A 71 59.24 -39.85 1.35
CA MET A 71 58.27 -39.99 2.44
C MET A 71 58.08 -38.68 3.22
N LEU A 72 59.16 -37.97 3.55
CA LEU A 72 59.07 -36.66 4.22
C LEU A 72 58.42 -35.59 3.34
N GLN A 73 58.63 -35.63 2.02
CA GLN A 73 57.96 -34.75 1.06
C GLN A 73 56.48 -35.10 0.94
N GLN A 74 56.12 -36.38 0.92
CA GLN A 74 54.73 -36.86 0.91
C GLN A 74 53.98 -36.45 2.19
N MET A 75 54.62 -36.58 3.36
CA MET A 75 54.08 -36.09 4.65
C MET A 75 53.86 -34.57 4.67
N ARG A 76 54.71 -33.78 4.01
CA ARG A 76 54.51 -32.32 3.86
C ARG A 76 53.30 -32.02 2.96
N LEU A 77 53.19 -32.69 1.82
CA LEU A 77 52.06 -32.54 0.89
C LEU A 77 50.73 -33.01 1.52
N GLU A 78 50.74 -34.05 2.34
CA GLU A 78 49.57 -34.50 3.10
C GLU A 78 49.17 -33.46 4.15
N LYS A 79 50.13 -32.93 4.92
CA LYS A 79 49.88 -31.83 5.86
C LYS A 79 49.28 -30.60 5.16
N GLU A 80 49.86 -30.17 4.04
CA GLU A 80 49.38 -29.03 3.25
C GLU A 80 47.93 -29.24 2.76
N LYS A 81 47.62 -30.43 2.22
CA LYS A 81 46.25 -30.81 1.86
C LYS A 81 45.28 -30.79 3.04
N THR A 82 45.71 -31.23 4.23
CA THR A 82 44.85 -31.16 5.44
C THR A 82 44.63 -29.74 5.93
N GLU A 83 45.64 -28.86 5.80
CA GLU A 83 45.53 -27.43 6.15
C GLU A 83 44.61 -26.68 5.18
N GLU A 84 44.68 -27.00 3.89
CA GLU A 84 43.77 -26.46 2.87
C GLU A 84 42.33 -26.94 3.08
N LEU A 85 42.12 -28.23 3.39
CA LEU A 85 40.82 -28.77 3.80
C LEU A 85 40.25 -28.11 5.07
N LEU A 86 41.12 -27.69 6.00
CA LEU A 86 40.71 -26.95 7.19
C LEU A 86 40.27 -25.52 6.82
N LYS A 87 41.08 -24.80 6.02
CA LYS A 87 40.74 -23.45 5.52
C LYS A 87 39.42 -23.43 4.75
N LEU A 88 39.18 -24.43 3.89
CA LEU A 88 37.91 -24.57 3.16
C LEU A 88 36.72 -24.82 4.09
N LYS A 89 36.89 -25.56 5.18
CA LYS A 89 35.85 -25.75 6.21
C LYS A 89 35.58 -24.46 6.98
N ASP A 90 36.61 -23.75 7.40
CA ASP A 90 36.49 -22.48 8.12
C ASP A 90 35.84 -21.40 7.25
N GLU A 91 36.17 -21.35 5.96
CA GLU A 91 35.53 -20.46 4.99
C GLU A 91 34.06 -20.83 4.74
N ALA A 92 33.73 -22.12 4.60
CA ALA A 92 32.35 -22.58 4.50
C ALA A 92 31.53 -22.28 5.77
N LEU A 93 32.16 -22.34 6.96
CA LEU A 93 31.52 -22.01 8.24
C LEU A 93 31.28 -20.49 8.34
N LYS A 94 32.24 -19.67 7.92
CA LYS A 94 32.09 -18.22 7.80
C LYS A 94 31.00 -17.81 6.80
N GLN A 95 30.87 -18.52 5.68
CA GLN A 95 29.77 -18.31 4.72
C GLN A 95 28.41 -18.65 5.35
N LYS A 96 28.31 -19.75 6.09
CA LYS A 96 27.08 -20.11 6.85
C LYS A 96 26.73 -19.09 7.93
N ASP A 97 27.72 -18.54 8.64
CA ASP A 97 27.48 -17.49 9.64
C ASP A 97 26.98 -16.18 9.00
N GLU A 98 27.50 -15.78 7.84
CA GLU A 98 26.96 -14.63 7.10
C GLU A 98 25.57 -14.90 6.52
N GLU A 99 25.30 -16.11 6.01
CA GLU A 99 23.96 -16.54 5.58
C GLU A 99 22.95 -16.45 6.74
N LEU A 100 23.32 -16.96 7.93
CA LEU A 100 22.50 -16.87 9.14
C LEU A 100 22.27 -15.42 9.60
N LYS A 101 23.28 -14.55 9.54
CA LYS A 101 23.13 -13.10 9.80
C LYS A 101 22.21 -12.43 8.79
N ASN A 102 22.27 -12.82 7.52
CA ASN A 102 21.41 -12.27 6.47
C ASN A 102 19.96 -12.71 6.67
N ARG A 103 19.72 -14.00 6.90
CA ARG A 103 18.40 -14.54 7.26
C ARG A 103 17.84 -13.91 8.53
N GLY A 104 18.67 -13.65 9.54
CA GLY A 104 18.27 -12.92 10.75
C GLY A 104 17.82 -11.49 10.44
N ARG A 105 18.60 -10.75 9.63
CA ARG A 105 18.23 -9.41 9.15
C ARG A 105 16.95 -9.40 8.31
N GLU A 106 16.70 -10.43 7.51
CA GLU A 106 15.45 -10.58 6.75
C GLU A 106 14.24 -10.90 7.64
N GLN A 107 14.40 -11.78 8.63
CA GLN A 107 13.36 -12.04 9.62
C GLN A 107 13.03 -10.79 10.45
N GLU A 108 14.02 -9.99 10.81
CA GLU A 108 13.81 -8.68 11.47
C GLU A 108 13.04 -7.72 10.55
N LYS A 109 13.44 -7.58 9.27
CA LYS A 109 12.69 -6.79 8.27
C LYS A 109 11.23 -7.24 8.18
N LEU A 110 10.97 -8.53 7.99
CA LEU A 110 9.62 -9.10 7.92
C LEU A 110 8.82 -8.85 9.19
N GLN A 111 9.43 -8.93 10.39
CA GLN A 111 8.76 -8.56 11.63
C GLN A 111 8.44 -7.06 11.70
N THR A 112 9.34 -6.18 11.25
CA THR A 112 9.05 -4.73 11.21
C THR A 112 7.94 -4.41 10.20
N GLU A 113 7.90 -5.10 9.06
CA GLU A 113 6.87 -4.94 8.04
C GLU A 113 5.51 -5.47 8.52
N LEU A 114 5.47 -6.63 9.18
CA LEU A 114 4.27 -7.17 9.80
C LEU A 114 3.75 -6.24 10.91
N LYS A 115 4.64 -5.66 11.74
CA LYS A 115 4.27 -4.62 12.73
C LYS A 115 3.78 -3.34 12.06
N LYS A 116 4.38 -2.90 10.94
CA LYS A 116 3.87 -1.77 10.13
C LYS A 116 2.46 -2.06 9.61
N LEU A 117 2.20 -3.27 9.11
CA LEU A 117 0.88 -3.70 8.62
C LEU A 117 -0.17 -3.83 9.73
N GLN A 118 0.21 -4.31 10.92
CA GLN A 118 -0.65 -4.30 12.12
C GLN A 118 -1.00 -2.86 12.53
N LYS A 119 0.00 -1.97 12.65
CA LYS A 119 -0.23 -0.54 12.89
C LYS A 119 -1.09 0.12 11.80
N LEU A 120 -0.92 -0.25 10.53
CA LEU A 120 -1.77 0.22 9.43
C LEU A 120 -3.24 -0.22 9.60
N LYS A 121 -3.48 -1.44 10.10
CA LYS A 121 -4.81 -1.95 10.43
C LYS A 121 -5.41 -1.26 11.67
N GLU A 122 -4.57 -0.74 12.54
CA GLU A 122 -4.94 0.05 13.73
C GLU A 122 -5.14 1.55 13.43
N PHE A 123 -4.77 2.03 12.23
CA PHE A 123 -5.01 3.40 11.80
C PHE A 123 -6.51 3.70 11.75
N LYS A 124 -7.00 4.36 12.80
CA LYS A 124 -8.33 4.95 12.89
C LYS A 124 -8.17 6.44 12.64
N PRO A 125 -8.60 6.97 11.48
CA PRO A 125 -8.54 8.40 11.21
C PRO A 125 -9.29 9.17 12.30
N THR A 126 -8.69 10.24 12.83
CA THR A 126 -9.25 11.03 13.94
C THR A 126 -10.46 11.89 13.52
N MET A 127 -10.96 11.69 12.30
CA MET A 127 -12.15 12.34 11.79
C MET A 127 -13.40 11.61 12.26
N ASN A 128 -14.24 12.33 13.00
CA ASN A 128 -15.68 12.14 12.88
C ASN A 128 -16.05 12.46 11.43
N LEU A 129 -15.94 11.46 10.56
CA LEU A 129 -16.50 11.50 9.23
C LEU A 129 -17.96 11.95 9.40
N PRO A 130 -18.43 12.99 8.69
CA PRO A 130 -19.84 13.14 8.46
C PRO A 130 -20.22 11.92 7.63
N VAL A 131 -20.59 10.83 8.33
CA VAL A 131 -21.29 9.70 7.73
C VAL A 131 -22.39 10.34 6.92
N LEU A 132 -22.36 10.12 5.62
CA LEU A 132 -23.37 10.61 4.71
C LEU A 132 -24.69 9.98 5.15
N LYS A 133 -25.40 10.69 6.05
CA LYS A 133 -26.70 10.31 6.57
C LYS A 133 -27.56 9.92 5.39
N ASP A 134 -28.22 8.79 5.56
CA ASP A 134 -28.50 7.88 4.47
C ASP A 134 -29.17 8.51 3.25
N ASN A 135 -28.94 7.89 2.10
CA ASN A 135 -29.64 8.22 0.86
C ASN A 135 -31.19 8.17 0.99
N GLU A 136 -31.71 7.63 2.09
CA GLU A 136 -33.12 7.67 2.48
C GLU A 136 -33.60 9.08 2.90
N GLU A 137 -32.84 9.85 3.70
CA GLU A 137 -33.24 11.24 4.06
C GLU A 137 -33.30 12.16 2.83
N LYS A 138 -32.36 11.99 1.87
CA LYS A 138 -32.37 12.72 0.59
C LYS A 138 -33.52 12.26 -0.32
N LYS A 139 -34.01 11.01 -0.23
CA LYS A 139 -35.20 10.53 -0.97
C LYS A 139 -36.49 11.16 -0.44
N ASP A 140 -36.70 11.16 0.87
CA ASP A 140 -37.95 11.65 1.46
C ASP A 140 -38.08 13.18 1.38
N LYS A 141 -36.98 13.92 1.55
CA LYS A 141 -36.98 15.37 1.30
C LYS A 141 -37.25 15.70 -0.18
N LYS A 142 -36.77 14.88 -1.12
CA LYS A 142 -37.06 15.06 -2.57
C LYS A 142 -38.52 14.77 -2.94
N LYS A 143 -39.26 14.01 -2.13
CA LYS A 143 -40.71 13.79 -2.29
C LYS A 143 -41.60 14.92 -1.74
N LYS A 144 -41.08 15.80 -0.86
CA LYS A 144 -41.93 16.70 -0.04
C LYS A 144 -41.74 18.20 -0.31
N GLY A 145 -40.82 18.60 -1.19
CA GLY A 145 -40.41 20.01 -1.30
C GLY A 145 -40.06 20.56 -2.69
N CYS A 146 -40.38 19.87 -3.78
CA CYS A 146 -40.28 20.45 -5.13
C CYS A 146 -41.68 20.64 -5.71
N SER A 147 -42.21 21.86 -5.56
CA SER A 147 -43.30 22.32 -6.40
C SER A 147 -42.76 22.38 -7.84
N GLU A 148 -43.12 21.40 -8.67
CA GLU A 148 -42.83 21.45 -10.10
C GLU A 148 -43.33 22.78 -10.64
N LYS A 149 -42.38 23.65 -11.00
CA LYS A 149 -42.66 24.99 -11.52
C LYS A 149 -43.51 24.78 -12.78
N LYS A 150 -44.80 25.08 -12.67
CA LYS A 150 -45.76 24.81 -13.75
C LYS A 150 -45.36 25.63 -14.96
N ARG A 151 -45.42 25.02 -16.14
CA ARG A 151 -45.16 25.72 -17.40
C ARG A 151 -46.21 26.84 -17.57
N PRO A 152 -45.83 28.01 -18.09
CA PRO A 152 -46.75 29.09 -18.43
C PRO A 152 -47.92 28.61 -19.27
N SER A 153 -49.10 29.14 -18.96
CA SER A 153 -50.34 28.70 -19.60
C SER A 153 -50.43 29.31 -21.00
N PRO A 154 -50.76 28.53 -22.06
CA PRO A 154 -50.89 29.08 -23.41
C PRO A 154 -51.88 30.26 -23.48
N PRO A 155 -51.75 31.17 -24.47
CA PRO A 155 -52.56 32.41 -24.54
C PRO A 155 -54.06 32.17 -24.44
N TYR A 156 -54.56 31.14 -25.13
CA TYR A 156 -55.96 30.70 -25.07
C TYR A 156 -56.43 30.33 -23.65
N ILE A 157 -55.57 29.71 -22.82
CA ILE A 157 -55.92 29.33 -21.44
C ILE A 157 -55.94 30.56 -20.52
N LEU A 158 -55.06 31.54 -20.74
CA LEU A 158 -55.08 32.81 -20.02
C LEU A 158 -56.37 33.58 -20.35
N TRP A 159 -56.66 33.77 -21.64
CA TRP A 159 -57.89 34.40 -22.13
C TRP A 159 -59.16 33.65 -21.67
N MET A 160 -59.16 32.31 -21.78
CA MET A 160 -60.30 31.50 -21.33
C MET A 160 -60.57 31.73 -19.85
N LYS A 161 -59.53 31.78 -19.01
CA LYS A 161 -59.67 31.94 -17.56
C LYS A 161 -60.21 33.32 -17.17
N ASP A 162 -59.91 34.34 -17.95
CA ASP A 162 -60.42 35.70 -17.78
C ASP A 162 -61.90 35.79 -18.19
N GLN A 163 -62.18 35.43 -19.44
CA GLN A 163 -63.54 35.40 -20.01
C GLN A 163 -64.48 34.40 -19.32
N TRP A 164 -63.95 33.35 -18.69
CA TRP A 164 -64.72 32.42 -17.86
C TRP A 164 -65.38 33.14 -16.68
N ASN A 165 -64.66 34.08 -16.04
CA ASN A 165 -65.20 34.82 -14.90
C ASN A 165 -66.31 35.80 -15.34
N GLU A 166 -66.21 36.35 -16.54
CA GLU A 166 -67.26 37.20 -17.13
C GLU A 166 -68.50 36.39 -17.50
N ILE A 167 -68.34 35.28 -18.23
CA ILE A 167 -69.46 34.44 -18.66
C ILE A 167 -70.15 33.77 -17.47
N LYS A 168 -69.40 33.36 -16.43
CA LYS A 168 -69.98 32.82 -15.19
C LYS A 168 -70.72 33.87 -14.35
N LYS A 169 -70.35 35.15 -14.43
CA LYS A 169 -71.12 36.25 -13.83
C LYS A 169 -72.40 36.55 -14.62
N ALA A 170 -72.36 36.43 -15.95
CA ALA A 170 -73.51 36.66 -16.82
C ALA A 170 -74.50 35.49 -16.86
N ASN A 171 -74.04 34.24 -16.67
CA ASN A 171 -74.83 33.02 -16.69
C ASN A 171 -74.49 32.16 -15.48
N SER A 172 -75.03 32.49 -14.30
CA SER A 172 -74.69 31.83 -13.04
C SER A 172 -75.15 30.38 -12.92
N GLU A 173 -76.11 29.95 -13.75
CA GLU A 173 -76.66 28.58 -13.78
C GLU A 173 -76.14 27.71 -14.94
N ALA A 174 -75.40 28.27 -15.91
CA ALA A 174 -74.97 27.54 -17.10
C ALA A 174 -73.92 26.45 -16.78
N GLU A 175 -74.04 25.27 -17.40
CA GLU A 175 -73.15 24.16 -17.11
C GLU A 175 -71.74 24.41 -17.69
N PHE A 176 -70.70 23.90 -17.01
CA PHE A 176 -69.29 24.06 -17.41
C PHE A 176 -69.04 23.75 -18.91
N LYS A 177 -69.77 22.77 -19.44
CA LYS A 177 -69.65 22.28 -20.81
C LYS A 177 -70.12 23.30 -21.84
N GLU A 178 -71.21 24.02 -21.55
CA GLU A 178 -71.80 25.06 -22.41
C GLU A 178 -70.95 26.34 -22.39
N ILE A 179 -70.48 26.76 -21.21
CA ILE A 179 -69.57 27.89 -21.07
C ILE A 179 -68.28 27.63 -21.87
N SER A 180 -67.76 26.39 -21.83
CA SER A 180 -66.58 25.97 -22.59
C SER A 180 -66.78 26.00 -24.12
N THR A 181 -67.92 25.54 -24.64
CA THR A 181 -68.22 25.61 -26.08
C THR A 181 -68.44 27.04 -26.56
N MET A 182 -69.03 27.91 -25.73
CA MET A 182 -69.18 29.34 -26.01
C MET A 182 -67.83 30.06 -26.03
N LEU A 183 -66.93 29.77 -25.09
CA LEU A 183 -65.56 30.30 -25.07
C LEU A 183 -64.73 29.83 -26.27
N GLY A 184 -64.78 28.54 -26.61
CA GLY A 184 -64.07 28.01 -27.78
C GLY A 184 -64.56 28.60 -29.11
N SER A 185 -65.84 28.99 -29.18
CA SER A 185 -66.40 29.70 -30.33
C SER A 185 -65.99 31.16 -30.36
N LYS A 186 -66.11 31.88 -29.23
CA LYS A 186 -65.63 33.26 -29.09
C LYS A 186 -64.14 33.40 -29.45
N TRP A 187 -63.25 32.52 -28.98
CA TRP A 187 -61.82 32.61 -29.30
C TRP A 187 -61.51 32.55 -30.80
N LYS A 188 -62.35 31.87 -31.59
CA LYS A 188 -62.20 31.83 -33.06
C LYS A 188 -62.61 33.16 -33.72
N THR A 189 -63.53 33.91 -33.12
CA THR A 189 -64.00 35.21 -33.63
C THR A 189 -63.27 36.42 -33.02
N VAL A 190 -62.61 36.26 -31.86
CA VAL A 190 -61.75 37.27 -31.22
C VAL A 190 -60.67 37.74 -32.21
N THR A 191 -60.49 39.05 -32.33
CA THR A 191 -59.55 39.67 -33.29
C THR A 191 -58.09 39.46 -32.87
N ALA A 192 -57.14 39.66 -33.81
CA ALA A 192 -55.72 39.53 -33.49
C ALA A 192 -55.27 40.53 -32.41
N GLU A 193 -55.88 41.72 -32.36
CA GLU A 193 -55.58 42.78 -31.38
C GLU A 193 -55.96 42.36 -29.95
N GLU A 194 -57.10 41.69 -29.78
CA GLU A 194 -57.55 41.14 -28.49
C GLU A 194 -56.73 39.93 -28.02
N LYS A 195 -56.11 39.18 -28.94
CA LYS A 195 -55.22 38.04 -28.63
C LYS A 195 -53.83 38.49 -28.20
N LYS A 196 -53.33 39.56 -28.82
CA LYS A 196 -52.00 40.14 -28.63
C LYS A 196 -51.56 40.29 -27.16
N PRO A 197 -52.34 40.88 -26.22
CA PRO A 197 -51.91 40.98 -24.82
C PRO A 197 -51.70 39.62 -24.14
N TYR A 198 -52.53 38.62 -24.44
CA TYR A 198 -52.37 37.27 -23.88
C TYR A 198 -51.20 36.50 -24.50
N GLU A 199 -50.86 36.81 -25.76
CA GLU A 199 -49.65 36.30 -26.41
C GLU A 199 -48.40 36.94 -25.79
N GLU A 200 -48.35 38.26 -25.64
CA GLU A 200 -47.25 38.99 -24.99
C GLU A 200 -47.02 38.52 -23.53
N ILE A 201 -48.09 38.35 -22.74
CA ILE A 201 -48.02 37.79 -21.39
C ILE A 201 -47.47 36.35 -21.41
N TYR A 202 -47.97 35.48 -22.30
CA TYR A 202 -47.46 34.11 -22.43
C TYR A 202 -45.97 34.08 -22.80
N HIS A 203 -45.53 34.95 -23.71
CA HIS A 203 -44.13 35.04 -24.11
C HIS A 203 -43.25 35.53 -22.94
N ALA A 204 -43.67 36.56 -22.22
CA ALA A 204 -42.97 37.06 -21.02
C ALA A 204 -42.89 36.00 -19.91
N GLU A 205 -44.00 35.32 -19.58
CA GLU A 205 -44.00 34.23 -18.59
C GLU A 205 -43.11 33.06 -19.03
N LYS A 206 -43.12 32.70 -20.32
CA LYS A 206 -42.30 31.64 -20.91
C LYS A 206 -40.82 31.95 -20.82
N GLU A 207 -40.42 33.18 -21.08
CA GLU A 207 -39.03 33.62 -20.93
C GLU A 207 -38.61 33.64 -19.46
N ALA A 208 -39.43 34.18 -18.56
CA ALA A 208 -39.18 34.13 -17.11
C ALA A 208 -39.04 32.68 -16.59
N TYR A 209 -39.91 31.78 -17.05
CA TYR A 209 -39.83 30.34 -16.73
C TYR A 209 -38.51 29.72 -17.22
N LEU A 210 -38.11 29.99 -18.46
CA LEU A 210 -36.86 29.48 -19.02
C LEU A 210 -35.63 30.04 -18.28
N GLN A 211 -35.62 31.32 -17.93
CA GLN A 211 -34.57 31.93 -17.11
C GLN A 211 -34.49 31.29 -15.71
N MET A 212 -35.64 31.05 -15.05
CA MET A 212 -35.70 30.38 -13.75
C MET A 212 -35.19 28.94 -13.79
N ILE A 213 -35.53 28.17 -14.83
CA ILE A 213 -35.00 26.82 -15.04
C ILE A 213 -33.49 26.85 -15.36
N ALA A 214 -33.02 27.84 -16.11
CA ALA A 214 -31.60 28.03 -16.40
C ALA A 214 -30.78 28.45 -15.17
N LYS A 215 -31.39 29.20 -14.23
CA LYS A 215 -30.80 29.54 -12.93
C LYS A 215 -30.72 28.32 -12.02
N GLU A 216 -31.82 27.57 -11.87
CA GLU A 216 -31.87 26.34 -11.06
C GLU A 216 -30.88 25.27 -11.54
N LYS A 217 -30.68 25.13 -12.86
CA LYS A 217 -29.63 24.24 -13.41
C LYS A 217 -28.22 24.68 -13.00
N ARG A 218 -27.92 25.99 -13.03
CA ARG A 218 -26.63 26.52 -12.58
C ARG A 218 -26.43 26.34 -11.07
N GLU A 219 -27.46 26.58 -10.26
CA GLU A 219 -27.41 26.39 -8.81
C GLU A 219 -27.20 24.92 -8.43
N THR A 220 -27.91 23.99 -9.09
CA THR A 220 -27.74 22.54 -8.86
C THR A 220 -26.39 22.02 -9.34
N GLU A 221 -25.83 22.57 -10.43
CA GLU A 221 -24.46 22.26 -10.87
C GLU A 221 -23.41 22.82 -9.90
N ALA A 222 -23.55 24.06 -9.43
CA ALA A 222 -22.66 24.67 -8.43
C ALA A 222 -22.67 23.89 -7.10
N MET A 223 -23.85 23.49 -6.61
CA MET A 223 -23.97 22.64 -5.42
C MET A 223 -23.30 21.28 -5.60
N ARG A 224 -23.35 20.70 -6.81
CA ARG A 224 -22.66 19.43 -7.10
C ARG A 224 -21.14 19.60 -7.11
N LEU A 225 -20.63 20.68 -7.70
CA LEU A 225 -19.20 20.99 -7.72
C LEU A 225 -18.66 21.19 -6.29
N LEU A 226 -19.42 21.88 -5.42
CA LEU A 226 -19.07 22.05 -4.01
C LEU A 226 -19.06 20.71 -3.25
N GLU A 227 -20.04 19.83 -3.47
CA GLU A 227 -20.06 18.48 -2.85
C GLU A 227 -18.91 17.60 -3.38
N ASP A 228 -18.50 17.77 -4.64
CA ASP A 228 -17.35 17.08 -5.24
C ASP A 228 -16.00 17.65 -4.70
N GLU A 229 -15.88 18.96 -4.51
CA GLU A 229 -14.72 19.63 -3.89
C GLU A 229 -14.52 19.22 -2.43
N GLN A 230 -15.60 19.17 -1.63
CA GLN A 230 -15.55 18.71 -0.24
C GLN A 230 -15.06 17.25 -0.12
N LYS A 231 -15.43 16.38 -1.05
CA LYS A 231 -14.92 14.99 -1.13
C LYS A 231 -13.45 14.95 -1.51
N GLN A 232 -13.00 15.79 -2.45
CA GLN A 232 -11.58 15.89 -2.80
C GLN A 232 -10.74 16.42 -1.62
N LYS A 233 -11.23 17.44 -0.90
CA LYS A 233 -10.54 18.01 0.27
C LYS A 233 -10.39 16.98 1.39
N THR A 234 -11.46 16.27 1.75
CA THR A 234 -11.42 15.22 2.78
C THR A 234 -10.54 14.03 2.37
N ALA A 235 -10.51 13.65 1.09
CA ALA A 235 -9.58 12.64 0.59
C ALA A 235 -8.10 13.07 0.66
N MET A 236 -7.81 14.34 0.38
CA MET A 236 -6.47 14.93 0.52
C MET A 236 -6.01 14.99 1.98
N GLU A 237 -6.90 15.40 2.90
CA GLU A 237 -6.63 15.46 4.34
C GLU A 237 -6.40 14.06 4.94
N LEU A 238 -7.17 13.06 4.52
CA LEU A 238 -6.96 11.67 4.92
C LEU A 238 -5.61 11.12 4.41
N LEU A 239 -5.21 11.48 3.19
CA LEU A 239 -3.88 11.13 2.65
C LEU A 239 -2.77 11.81 3.47
N GLU A 240 -2.95 13.07 3.86
CA GLU A 240 -1.99 13.80 4.69
C GLU A 240 -1.84 13.17 6.09
N GLN A 241 -2.95 12.83 6.75
CA GLN A 241 -2.94 12.09 8.02
C GLN A 241 -2.24 10.72 7.90
N TYR A 242 -2.49 9.97 6.81
CA TYR A 242 -1.82 8.69 6.55
C TYR A 242 -0.31 8.88 6.34
N MET A 243 0.10 9.92 5.62
CA MET A 243 1.52 10.22 5.41
C MET A 243 2.22 10.65 6.70
N GLN A 244 1.57 11.45 7.54
CA GLN A 244 2.06 11.80 8.88
C GLN A 244 2.21 10.55 9.77
N PHE A 245 1.19 9.69 9.81
CA PHE A 245 1.23 8.42 10.56
C PHE A 245 2.39 7.52 10.12
N LYS A 246 2.63 7.42 8.80
CA LYS A 246 3.77 6.66 8.26
C LYS A 246 5.12 7.24 8.70
N GLN A 247 5.29 8.56 8.62
CA GLN A 247 6.51 9.24 9.09
C GLN A 247 6.74 9.05 10.59
N GLU A 248 5.68 9.13 11.40
CA GLU A 248 5.78 8.96 12.85
C GLU A 248 6.16 7.52 13.24
N ALA A 249 5.54 6.52 12.61
CA ALA A 249 5.90 5.11 12.80
C ALA A 249 7.37 4.81 12.41
N GLU A 250 7.90 5.47 11.37
CA GLU A 250 9.30 5.34 10.97
C GLU A 250 10.26 6.09 11.91
N LYS A 251 9.85 7.24 12.45
CA LYS A 251 10.58 7.97 13.50
C LYS A 251 10.63 7.20 14.82
N GLU A 252 9.55 6.53 15.22
CA GLU A 252 9.54 5.62 16.38
C GLU A 252 10.49 4.44 16.21
N GLY A 253 10.48 3.78 15.04
CA GLY A 253 11.40 2.68 14.74
C GLY A 253 12.87 3.06 14.87
N LYS A 254 13.24 4.28 14.45
CA LYS A 254 14.61 4.82 14.55
C LYS A 254 15.05 5.15 15.99
N LYS A 255 14.14 5.47 16.91
CA LYS A 255 14.49 5.88 18.31
C LYS A 255 15.18 4.80 19.13
N ASN A 256 14.99 3.51 18.80
CA ASN A 256 15.53 2.38 19.59
C ASN A 256 16.95 1.97 19.24
N LYS A 257 17.60 2.57 18.24
CA LYS A 257 18.98 2.27 17.86
C LYS A 257 19.82 3.54 17.81
N LYS A 258 20.21 4.05 18.99
CA LYS A 258 21.27 5.07 19.13
C LYS A 258 22.63 4.44 18.80
N GLU A 259 22.86 4.22 17.51
CA GLU A 259 24.17 3.90 16.97
C GLU A 259 25.12 5.04 17.36
N LYS A 260 26.21 4.73 18.08
CA LYS A 260 27.20 5.74 18.46
C LYS A 260 27.91 6.16 17.18
N ASP A 261 27.61 7.37 16.70
CA ASP A 261 28.15 7.92 15.45
C ASP A 261 29.67 7.70 15.38
N PRO A 262 30.17 6.85 14.47
CA PRO A 262 31.60 6.52 14.39
C PRO A 262 32.48 7.72 14.04
N LEU A 263 31.90 8.78 13.47
CA LEU A 263 32.60 9.99 13.05
C LEU A 263 32.66 11.05 14.14
N LYS A 264 31.97 10.87 15.29
CA LYS A 264 32.03 11.83 16.38
C LYS A 264 33.45 11.88 16.98
N PRO A 265 34.11 13.06 17.02
CA PRO A 265 35.39 13.22 17.68
C PRO A 265 35.37 12.70 19.12
N LYS A 266 36.45 12.03 19.53
CA LYS A 266 36.59 11.48 20.89
C LYS A 266 37.15 12.54 21.82
N HIS A 267 36.65 12.58 23.06
CA HIS A 267 37.17 13.51 24.06
C HIS A 267 38.69 13.35 24.24
N PRO A 268 39.43 14.46 24.37
CA PRO A 268 40.88 14.46 24.48
C PRO A 268 41.30 13.96 25.87
N MET A 269 42.47 13.31 25.91
CA MET A 269 43.06 12.81 27.15
C MET A 269 43.54 13.98 28.03
N SER A 270 43.23 13.92 29.33
CA SER A 270 43.77 14.86 30.33
C SER A 270 45.26 14.65 30.55
N ALA A 271 45.96 15.66 31.09
CA ALA A 271 47.41 15.64 31.34
C ALA A 271 47.86 14.40 32.12
N TYR A 272 47.14 14.06 33.21
CA TYR A 272 47.36 12.83 33.97
C TYR A 272 47.23 11.56 33.11
N PHE A 273 46.22 11.49 32.24
CA PHE A 273 46.01 10.31 31.40
C PHE A 273 47.07 10.18 30.30
N LEU A 274 47.57 11.29 29.74
CA LEU A 274 48.71 11.30 28.83
C LEU A 274 49.95 10.71 29.54
N PHE A 275 50.30 11.26 30.71
CA PHE A 275 51.38 10.72 31.55
C PHE A 275 51.18 9.23 31.88
N THR A 276 49.98 8.81 32.29
CA THR A 276 49.73 7.39 32.61
C THR A 276 49.84 6.47 31.39
N ASN A 277 49.61 6.96 30.17
CA ASN A 277 49.77 6.16 28.96
C ASN A 277 51.25 5.92 28.67
N ASP A 278 52.05 6.99 28.68
CA ASP A 278 53.49 6.93 28.42
C ASP A 278 54.19 6.09 29.50
N ARG A 279 53.81 6.28 30.78
CA ARG A 279 54.35 5.54 31.90
C ARG A 279 53.85 4.09 31.97
N ARG A 280 52.62 3.79 31.54
CA ARG A 280 52.08 2.41 31.45
C ARG A 280 52.91 1.55 30.51
N ALA A 281 53.40 2.09 29.39
CA ALA A 281 54.25 1.34 28.47
C ALA A 281 55.54 0.84 29.16
N ALA A 282 56.20 1.71 29.91
CA ALA A 282 57.38 1.35 30.70
C ALA A 282 57.05 0.34 31.82
N LEU A 283 56.00 0.58 32.60
CA LEU A 283 55.63 -0.29 33.73
C LEU A 283 55.16 -1.69 33.28
N VAL A 284 54.56 -1.81 32.09
CA VAL A 284 54.21 -3.11 31.48
C VAL A 284 55.46 -3.84 30.98
N ALA A 285 56.46 -3.14 30.43
CA ALA A 285 57.74 -3.72 30.08
C ALA A 285 58.54 -4.19 31.32
N GLU A 286 58.36 -3.52 32.46
CA GLU A 286 58.83 -3.94 33.79
C GLU A 286 58.03 -5.12 34.39
N ASN A 287 57.12 -5.76 33.63
CA ASN A 287 56.23 -6.86 34.05
C ASN A 287 55.33 -6.57 35.27
N LYS A 288 54.99 -5.30 35.53
CA LYS A 288 54.11 -4.93 36.65
C LYS A 288 52.65 -5.27 36.35
N ASN A 289 51.93 -5.73 37.37
CA ASN A 289 50.55 -6.16 37.22
C ASN A 289 49.64 -4.98 36.81
N PHE A 290 48.67 -5.24 35.92
CA PHE A 290 47.73 -4.23 35.41
C PHE A 290 46.96 -3.48 36.52
N LEU A 291 46.73 -4.13 37.67
CA LEU A 291 46.08 -3.53 38.84
C LEU A 291 47.00 -2.64 39.70
N GLU A 292 48.32 -2.78 39.56
CA GLU A 292 49.34 -2.01 40.30
C GLU A 292 49.77 -0.77 39.53
N VAL A 293 49.84 -0.86 38.19
CA VAL A 293 50.21 0.26 37.31
C VAL A 293 49.45 1.56 37.63
N PRO A 294 48.10 1.58 37.77
CA PRO A 294 47.37 2.81 38.09
C PRO A 294 47.73 3.42 39.45
N LYS A 295 48.08 2.60 40.45
CA LYS A 295 48.47 3.07 41.79
C LYS A 295 49.82 3.77 41.72
N ILE A 296 50.80 3.11 41.09
CA ILE A 296 52.15 3.63 40.90
C ILE A 296 52.10 4.95 40.11
N THR A 297 51.35 5.01 39.00
CA THR A 297 51.23 6.25 38.22
C THR A 297 50.50 7.37 38.97
N ALA A 298 49.55 7.05 39.86
CA ALA A 298 48.85 8.06 40.65
C ALA A 298 49.77 8.69 41.72
N GLU A 299 50.57 7.87 42.39
CA GLU A 299 51.56 8.31 43.38
C GLU A 299 52.70 9.10 42.72
N GLU A 300 53.22 8.61 41.60
CA GLU A 300 54.26 9.29 40.80
C GLU A 300 53.76 10.65 40.30
N TRP A 301 52.55 10.73 39.72
CA TRP A 301 51.94 12.01 39.32
C TRP A 301 51.68 12.95 40.49
N LYS A 302 51.28 12.45 41.66
CA LYS A 302 51.09 13.28 42.86
C LYS A 302 52.41 13.95 43.27
N ASN A 303 53.51 13.20 43.21
CA ASN A 303 54.84 13.64 43.64
C ASN A 303 55.65 14.41 42.57
N MET A 304 55.25 14.36 41.28
CA MET A 304 55.87 15.16 40.21
C MET A 304 55.76 16.66 40.46
N THR A 305 56.81 17.41 40.13
CA THR A 305 56.79 18.88 40.19
C THR A 305 55.95 19.49 39.08
N GLU A 306 55.52 20.74 39.26
CA GLU A 306 54.74 21.48 38.27
C GLU A 306 55.48 21.61 36.93
N GLU A 307 56.82 21.69 36.95
CA GLU A 307 57.65 21.72 35.75
C GLU A 307 57.62 20.41 34.96
N GLN A 308 57.56 19.27 35.66
CA GLN A 308 57.43 17.95 35.05
C GLN A 308 56.00 17.69 34.53
N LYS A 309 54.99 18.35 35.11
CA LYS A 309 53.58 18.30 34.67
C LYS A 309 53.31 19.22 33.47
N ARG A 310 53.95 20.39 33.42
CA ARG A 310 53.86 21.41 32.36
C ARG A 310 53.80 20.85 30.93
N PRO A 311 54.69 19.95 30.46
CA PRO A 311 54.60 19.41 29.10
C PRO A 311 53.32 18.59 28.83
N TYR A 312 52.85 17.82 29.82
CA TYR A 312 51.61 17.05 29.71
C TYR A 312 50.36 17.96 29.77
N GLU A 313 50.42 19.04 30.53
CA GLU A 313 49.36 20.05 30.62
C GLU A 313 49.24 20.88 29.34
N GLU A 314 50.37 21.30 28.76
CA GLU A 314 50.40 21.92 27.44
C GLU A 314 49.87 20.99 26.34
N MET A 315 50.27 19.71 26.37
CA MET A 315 49.80 18.73 25.39
C MET A 315 48.29 18.46 25.55
N ALA A 316 47.79 18.37 26.79
CA ALA A 316 46.36 18.27 27.07
C ALA A 316 45.58 19.52 26.62
N LYS A 317 46.15 20.73 26.80
CA LYS A 317 45.56 21.98 26.31
C LYS A 317 45.49 22.01 24.78
N LYS A 318 46.59 21.70 24.08
CA LYS A 318 46.65 21.58 22.61
C LYS A 318 45.64 20.54 22.08
N ASN A 319 45.51 19.39 22.76
CA ASN A 319 44.52 18.37 22.40
C ASN A 319 43.07 18.83 22.67
N LYS A 320 42.83 19.64 23.70
CA LYS A 320 41.53 20.25 23.99
C LYS A 320 41.11 21.27 22.93
N GLU A 321 42.05 22.09 22.47
CA GLU A 321 41.84 23.07 21.41
C GLU A 321 41.55 22.37 20.07
N LYS A 322 42.33 21.34 19.70
CA LYS A 322 42.06 20.50 18.52
C LYS A 322 40.68 19.85 18.57
N TYR A 323 40.33 19.21 19.70
CA TYR A 323 39.02 18.59 19.88
C TYR A 323 37.87 19.61 19.76
N ALA A 324 38.03 20.83 20.25
CA ALA A 324 37.02 21.87 20.11
C ALA A 324 36.78 22.26 18.65
N LEU A 325 37.86 22.40 17.85
CA LEU A 325 37.77 22.66 16.41
C LEU A 325 37.14 21.48 15.65
N GLU A 326 37.58 20.25 15.94
CA GLU A 326 37.03 19.03 15.34
C GLU A 326 35.55 18.85 15.67
N MET A 327 35.13 19.16 16.90
CA MET A 327 33.73 19.09 17.33
C MET A 327 32.85 20.14 16.67
N GLU A 328 33.37 21.35 16.44
CA GLU A 328 32.62 22.40 15.74
C GLU A 328 32.43 22.03 14.26
N VAL A 329 33.47 21.55 13.58
CA VAL A 329 33.38 21.01 12.21
C VAL A 329 32.44 19.80 12.13
N TYR A 330 32.51 18.88 13.10
CA TYR A 330 31.59 17.74 13.17
C TYR A 330 30.13 18.21 13.35
N LYS A 331 29.89 19.20 14.21
CA LYS A 331 28.55 19.75 14.45
C LYS A 331 28.01 20.42 13.18
N GLN A 332 28.78 21.28 12.53
CA GLN A 332 28.39 21.94 11.28
C GLN A 332 28.04 20.91 10.19
N LYS A 333 28.89 19.89 9.99
CA LYS A 333 28.59 18.78 9.07
C LYS A 333 27.34 17.99 9.46
N LYS A 334 27.07 17.81 10.75
CA LYS A 334 25.86 17.11 11.24
C LYS A 334 24.59 17.94 10.97
N ASP A 335 24.68 19.24 11.15
CA ASP A 335 23.58 20.18 10.89
C ASP A 335 23.33 20.32 9.38
N GLU A 336 24.38 20.30 8.55
CA GLU A 336 24.31 20.22 7.07
C GLU A 336 23.73 18.89 6.57
N GLU A 337 24.20 17.74 7.10
CA GLU A 337 23.67 16.40 6.80
C GLU A 337 22.18 16.30 7.17
N ALA A 338 21.79 16.83 8.33
CA ALA A 338 20.40 16.90 8.74
C ALA A 338 19.57 17.79 7.81
N ALA A 339 20.09 18.96 7.41
CA ALA A 339 19.41 19.85 6.47
C ALA A 339 19.28 19.23 5.07
N HIS A 340 20.27 18.45 4.61
CA HIS A 340 20.21 17.68 3.37
C HIS A 340 19.12 16.61 3.44
N PHE A 341 19.14 15.78 4.50
CA PHE A 341 18.16 14.72 4.72
C PHE A 341 16.72 15.27 4.78
N MET A 342 16.50 16.41 5.44
CA MET A 342 15.19 17.06 5.50
C MET A 342 14.72 17.53 4.11
N LYS A 343 15.62 18.05 3.27
CA LYS A 343 15.30 18.43 1.87
C LYS A 343 14.98 17.20 1.01
N GLU A 344 15.77 16.14 1.11
CA GLU A 344 15.50 14.88 0.39
C GLU A 344 14.17 14.25 0.82
N GLU A 345 13.84 14.26 2.12
CA GLU A 345 12.55 13.79 2.63
C GLU A 345 11.39 14.66 2.11
N GLU A 346 11.55 15.99 2.05
CA GLU A 346 10.55 16.90 1.47
C GLU A 346 10.36 16.69 -0.05
N GLU A 347 11.44 16.53 -0.81
CA GLU A 347 11.39 16.27 -2.25
C GLU A 347 10.74 14.90 -2.56
N HIS A 348 11.09 13.86 -1.80
CA HIS A 348 10.45 12.55 -1.91
C HIS A 348 8.94 12.62 -1.60
N MET A 349 8.56 13.34 -0.54
CA MET A 349 7.15 13.57 -0.20
C MET A 349 6.40 14.34 -1.29
N LYS A 350 7.04 15.34 -1.90
CA LYS A 350 6.50 16.12 -3.03
C LYS A 350 6.30 15.23 -4.27
N LEU A 351 7.25 14.35 -4.57
CA LEU A 351 7.15 13.38 -5.66
C LEU A 351 5.99 12.39 -5.43
N GLN A 352 5.88 11.83 -4.22
CA GLN A 352 4.80 10.91 -3.87
C GLN A 352 3.41 11.59 -3.92
N LYS A 353 3.31 12.86 -3.49
CA LYS A 353 2.10 13.68 -3.64
C LYS A 353 1.76 13.94 -5.11
N GLN A 354 2.76 14.21 -5.95
CA GLN A 354 2.57 14.40 -7.39
C GLN A 354 2.09 13.10 -8.08
N GLU A 355 2.65 11.95 -7.72
CA GLU A 355 2.22 10.63 -8.24
C GLU A 355 0.77 10.32 -7.84
N ALA A 356 0.40 10.52 -6.57
CA ALA A 356 -0.97 10.34 -6.09
C ALA A 356 -1.97 11.23 -6.86
N LEU A 357 -1.61 12.49 -7.12
CA LEU A 357 -2.43 13.40 -7.94
C LEU A 357 -2.52 12.97 -9.41
N GLN A 358 -1.46 12.40 -9.99
CA GLN A 358 -1.52 11.80 -11.33
C GLN A 358 -2.43 10.58 -11.36
N LEU A 359 -2.40 9.72 -10.34
CA LEU A 359 -3.28 8.55 -10.22
C LEU A 359 -4.76 8.96 -10.09
N LEU A 360 -5.07 10.01 -9.32
CA LEU A 360 -6.42 10.59 -9.26
C LEU A 360 -6.87 11.10 -10.64
N LYS A 361 -6.06 11.93 -11.31
CA LYS A 361 -6.36 12.43 -12.66
C LYS A 361 -6.52 11.30 -13.69
N LYS A 362 -5.77 10.20 -13.57
CA LYS A 362 -5.95 8.98 -14.38
C LYS A 362 -7.29 8.31 -14.08
N LYS A 363 -7.65 8.13 -12.81
CA LYS A 363 -8.95 7.55 -12.39
C LYS A 363 -10.14 8.39 -12.91
N GLU A 364 -10.12 9.71 -12.71
CA GLU A 364 -11.18 10.61 -13.21
C GLU A 364 -11.32 10.54 -14.75
N LYS A 365 -10.20 10.50 -15.49
CA LYS A 365 -10.22 10.29 -16.94
C LYS A 365 -10.86 8.94 -17.31
N THR A 366 -10.50 7.85 -16.62
CA THR A 366 -11.10 6.53 -16.89
C THR A 366 -12.60 6.49 -16.54
N GLU A 367 -13.03 7.11 -15.44
CA GLU A 367 -14.45 7.22 -15.10
C GLU A 367 -15.23 8.03 -16.14
N ASN A 368 -14.68 9.16 -16.60
CA ASN A 368 -15.32 10.00 -17.61
C ASN A 368 -15.42 9.27 -18.96
N ILE A 369 -14.39 8.49 -19.34
CA ILE A 369 -14.47 7.58 -20.48
C ILE A 369 -15.57 6.54 -20.27
N ILE A 370 -15.61 5.84 -19.13
CA ILE A 370 -16.65 4.84 -18.82
C ILE A 370 -18.06 5.45 -18.84
N LYS A 371 -18.26 6.66 -18.29
CA LYS A 371 -19.52 7.41 -18.32
C LYS A 371 -19.92 7.76 -19.76
N LYS A 372 -19.00 8.28 -20.57
CA LYS A 372 -19.23 8.63 -21.99
C LYS A 372 -19.53 7.40 -22.84
N THR A 373 -18.84 6.27 -22.61
CA THR A 373 -19.10 4.99 -23.26
C THR A 373 -20.46 4.40 -22.86
N LYS A 374 -20.87 4.51 -21.59
CA LYS A 374 -22.23 4.13 -21.13
C LYS A 374 -23.31 5.01 -21.76
N GLN A 375 -23.09 6.32 -21.88
CA GLN A 375 -24.01 7.24 -22.57
C GLN A 375 -24.13 6.92 -24.06
N LYS A 376 -23.01 6.76 -24.78
CA LYS A 376 -23.01 6.41 -26.22
C LYS A 376 -23.63 5.03 -26.47
N LYS A 377 -23.44 4.06 -25.57
CA LYS A 377 -24.12 2.75 -25.61
C LYS A 377 -25.63 2.84 -25.32
N LYS A 378 -26.08 3.88 -24.59
CA LYS A 378 -27.51 4.16 -24.37
C LYS A 378 -28.12 4.79 -25.62
N GLN A 379 -27.51 5.85 -26.18
CA GLN A 379 -27.94 6.47 -27.43
C GLN A 379 -28.02 5.44 -28.58
N ASN A 380 -26.95 4.68 -28.84
CA ASN A 380 -26.97 3.60 -29.85
C ASN A 380 -28.02 2.50 -29.59
N LYS A 381 -28.53 2.36 -28.36
CA LYS A 381 -29.61 1.40 -28.05
C LYS A 381 -30.98 2.01 -28.32
N ASP A 382 -31.14 3.30 -28.04
CA ASP A 382 -32.37 4.05 -28.28
C ASP A 382 -32.54 4.28 -29.81
N ASP A 383 -31.47 4.64 -30.53
CA ASP A 383 -31.48 4.78 -32.01
C ASP A 383 -31.76 3.44 -32.73
N LYS A 384 -31.13 2.33 -32.31
CA LYS A 384 -31.46 0.97 -32.83
C LYS A 384 -32.83 0.44 -32.41
N ASN A 385 -33.61 1.23 -31.66
CA ASN A 385 -34.98 0.95 -31.28
C ASN A 385 -35.97 1.94 -31.93
N SER A 386 -35.47 2.88 -32.75
CA SER A 386 -36.25 3.85 -33.52
C SER A 386 -36.53 3.44 -34.97
N ASP A 387 -35.90 2.38 -35.49
CA ASP A 387 -36.28 1.79 -36.79
C ASP A 387 -37.76 1.36 -36.72
N PRO A 388 -38.67 2.00 -37.48
CA PRO A 388 -40.10 1.71 -37.42
C PRO A 388 -40.46 0.29 -37.86
N ASN A 389 -39.64 -0.32 -38.72
CA ASN A 389 -39.88 -1.63 -39.32
C ASN A 389 -39.26 -2.78 -38.53
N ARG A 390 -38.48 -2.49 -37.47
CA ARG A 390 -37.88 -3.54 -36.64
C ARG A 390 -38.95 -4.24 -35.78
N PRO A 391 -39.11 -5.58 -35.90
CA PRO A 391 -40.07 -6.32 -35.08
C PRO A 391 -39.85 -6.08 -33.57
N LYS A 392 -40.94 -5.92 -32.83
CA LYS A 392 -40.92 -5.65 -31.39
C LYS A 392 -41.11 -6.94 -30.61
N LYS A 393 -40.33 -7.10 -29.54
CA LYS A 393 -40.47 -8.28 -28.65
C LYS A 393 -41.90 -8.33 -28.08
N PRO A 394 -42.59 -9.48 -28.18
CA PRO A 394 -43.96 -9.63 -27.72
C PRO A 394 -44.03 -9.63 -26.19
N ALA A 395 -45.24 -9.45 -25.67
CA ALA A 395 -45.48 -9.47 -24.24
C ALA A 395 -45.25 -10.87 -23.64
N SER A 396 -44.48 -10.93 -22.55
CA SER A 396 -44.34 -12.12 -21.70
C SER A 396 -45.69 -12.54 -21.10
N SER A 397 -45.82 -13.80 -20.66
CA SER A 397 -47.07 -14.37 -20.13
C SER A 397 -47.67 -13.55 -18.99
N PHE A 398 -46.83 -13.12 -18.03
CA PHE A 398 -47.24 -12.19 -16.98
C PHE A 398 -47.74 -10.85 -17.53
N ILE A 399 -47.16 -10.32 -18.61
CA ILE A 399 -47.57 -9.02 -19.19
C ILE A 399 -48.89 -9.15 -19.96
N LEU A 400 -49.12 -10.28 -20.65
CA LEU A 400 -50.40 -10.60 -21.29
C LEU A 400 -51.51 -10.68 -20.24
N PHE A 401 -51.32 -11.51 -19.22
CA PHE A 401 -52.20 -11.59 -18.06
C PHE A 401 -52.40 -10.22 -17.39
N SER A 402 -51.31 -9.46 -17.18
CA SER A 402 -51.34 -8.17 -16.49
C SER A 402 -52.17 -7.12 -17.23
N LYS A 403 -52.32 -7.21 -18.56
CA LYS A 403 -53.24 -6.34 -19.31
C LYS A 403 -54.71 -6.69 -19.00
N GLU A 404 -55.08 -7.96 -19.07
CA GLU A 404 -56.46 -8.39 -18.85
C GLU A 404 -56.88 -8.25 -17.38
N ALA A 405 -55.97 -8.58 -16.45
CA ALA A 405 -56.16 -8.37 -15.03
C ALA A 405 -56.27 -6.88 -14.65
N LYS A 406 -55.58 -5.97 -15.35
CA LYS A 406 -55.79 -4.51 -15.15
C LYS A 406 -57.12 -4.04 -15.70
N LYS A 407 -57.53 -4.54 -16.86
CA LYS A 407 -58.81 -4.19 -17.47
C LYS A 407 -59.97 -4.59 -16.56
N THR A 408 -60.02 -5.86 -16.15
CA THR A 408 -61.02 -6.37 -15.19
C THR A 408 -60.98 -5.61 -13.85
N LEU A 409 -59.81 -5.39 -13.25
CA LEU A 409 -59.72 -4.61 -11.99
C LEU A 409 -60.07 -3.12 -12.14
N HIS A 410 -59.93 -2.53 -13.32
CA HIS A 410 -60.34 -1.15 -13.60
C HIS A 410 -61.86 -1.06 -13.84
N GLU A 411 -62.47 -2.08 -14.43
CA GLU A 411 -63.92 -2.22 -14.59
C GLU A 411 -64.61 -2.53 -13.25
N GLU A 412 -64.03 -3.41 -12.42
CA GLU A 412 -64.49 -3.73 -11.05
C GLU A 412 -64.33 -2.54 -10.08
N ARG A 413 -63.34 -1.66 -10.30
CA ARG A 413 -62.95 -0.58 -9.36
C ARG A 413 -62.54 0.71 -10.09
N PRO A 414 -63.48 1.41 -10.75
CA PRO A 414 -63.18 2.69 -11.39
C PRO A 414 -62.65 3.71 -10.37
N GLY A 415 -61.50 4.33 -10.67
CA GLY A 415 -60.85 5.34 -9.82
C GLY A 415 -59.67 4.85 -8.96
N ILE A 416 -59.33 3.56 -8.94
CA ILE A 416 -58.13 3.09 -8.22
C ILE A 416 -56.83 3.54 -8.93
N ASN A 417 -55.86 4.00 -8.12
CA ASN A 417 -54.51 4.37 -8.57
C ASN A 417 -53.80 3.19 -9.28
N THR A 418 -53.19 3.46 -10.43
CA THR A 418 -52.35 2.53 -11.23
C THR A 418 -51.32 1.75 -10.41
N SER A 419 -50.73 2.36 -9.37
CA SER A 419 -49.80 1.67 -8.46
C SER A 419 -50.49 0.54 -7.69
N THR A 420 -51.70 0.79 -7.19
CA THR A 420 -52.52 -0.19 -6.47
C THR A 420 -53.06 -1.26 -7.40
N LEU A 421 -53.50 -0.90 -8.61
CA LEU A 421 -53.88 -1.87 -9.67
C LEU A 421 -52.70 -2.82 -9.97
N ASN A 422 -51.49 -2.30 -10.17
CA ASN A 422 -50.30 -3.13 -10.42
C ASN A 422 -50.00 -4.11 -9.27
N ALA A 423 -50.22 -3.70 -8.02
CA ALA A 423 -50.06 -4.58 -6.85
C ALA A 423 -51.11 -5.70 -6.83
N LEU A 424 -52.39 -5.37 -7.01
CA LEU A 424 -53.50 -6.34 -7.08
C LEU A 424 -53.33 -7.36 -8.22
N VAL A 425 -52.86 -6.90 -9.38
CA VAL A 425 -52.53 -7.77 -10.53
C VAL A 425 -51.38 -8.73 -10.20
N SER A 426 -50.38 -8.26 -9.44
CA SER A 426 -49.25 -9.08 -9.02
C SER A 426 -49.65 -10.12 -7.96
N LEU A 427 -50.72 -9.88 -7.20
CA LEU A 427 -51.34 -10.86 -6.30
C LEU A 427 -52.16 -11.88 -7.07
N LYS A 428 -53.12 -11.44 -7.93
CA LYS A 428 -53.90 -12.35 -8.79
C LYS A 428 -52.99 -13.31 -9.59
N TRP A 429 -51.82 -12.87 -10.09
CA TRP A 429 -50.87 -13.75 -10.80
C TRP A 429 -50.22 -14.84 -9.92
N LYS A 430 -50.00 -14.58 -8.62
CA LYS A 430 -49.45 -15.57 -7.70
C LYS A 430 -50.50 -16.62 -7.33
N GLU A 431 -51.74 -16.17 -7.21
CA GLU A 431 -52.94 -16.96 -6.85
C GLU A 431 -53.49 -17.78 -8.03
N LEU A 432 -53.15 -17.44 -9.27
CA LEU A 432 -53.55 -18.18 -10.47
C LEU A 432 -53.18 -19.67 -10.38
N SER A 433 -54.03 -20.55 -10.92
CA SER A 433 -53.75 -21.98 -11.01
C SER A 433 -52.49 -22.28 -11.86
N VAL A 434 -52.03 -23.53 -11.87
CA VAL A 434 -50.90 -23.93 -12.73
C VAL A 434 -51.37 -23.98 -14.19
N GLU A 435 -52.61 -24.40 -14.39
CA GLU A 435 -53.34 -24.55 -15.65
C GLU A 435 -53.54 -23.19 -16.33
N ASP A 436 -54.03 -22.19 -15.60
CA ASP A 436 -54.19 -20.82 -16.11
C ASP A 436 -52.82 -20.19 -16.44
N ARG A 437 -51.80 -20.45 -15.61
CA ARG A 437 -50.42 -20.01 -15.91
C ARG A 437 -49.88 -20.68 -17.18
N GLN A 438 -50.20 -21.95 -17.43
CA GLN A 438 -49.85 -22.64 -18.66
C GLN A 438 -50.54 -22.03 -19.89
N PHE A 439 -51.82 -21.64 -19.78
CA PHE A 439 -52.52 -20.92 -20.87
C PHE A 439 -51.75 -19.63 -21.27
N TRP A 440 -51.42 -18.77 -20.30
CA TRP A 440 -50.69 -17.52 -20.58
C TRP A 440 -49.25 -17.77 -21.07
N ASN A 441 -48.58 -18.83 -20.60
CA ASN A 441 -47.27 -19.25 -21.10
C ASN A 441 -47.35 -19.75 -22.55
N GLY A 442 -48.39 -20.50 -22.92
CA GLY A 442 -48.63 -20.95 -24.29
C GLY A 442 -48.89 -19.79 -25.26
N GLN A 443 -49.70 -18.80 -24.85
CA GLN A 443 -49.91 -17.58 -25.64
C GLN A 443 -48.61 -16.78 -25.82
N ALA A 444 -47.82 -16.63 -24.77
CA ALA A 444 -46.52 -15.94 -24.84
C ALA A 444 -45.51 -16.69 -25.72
N SER A 445 -45.49 -18.03 -25.70
CA SER A 445 -44.63 -18.84 -26.57
C SER A 445 -45.00 -18.64 -28.04
N LYS A 446 -46.29 -18.79 -28.38
CA LYS A 446 -46.79 -18.58 -29.76
C LYS A 446 -46.42 -17.20 -30.30
N ALA A 447 -46.59 -16.16 -29.48
CA ALA A 447 -46.19 -14.80 -29.84
C ALA A 447 -44.67 -14.66 -30.01
N MET A 448 -43.87 -15.26 -29.11
CA MET A 448 -42.40 -15.30 -29.23
C MET A 448 -41.91 -16.03 -30.47
N ASP A 449 -42.60 -17.09 -30.92
CA ASP A 449 -42.24 -17.85 -32.10
C ASP A 449 -42.63 -17.13 -33.40
N ALA A 450 -43.75 -16.39 -33.42
CA ALA A 450 -44.07 -15.44 -34.48
C ALA A 450 -42.99 -14.34 -34.60
N TYR A 451 -42.62 -13.73 -33.46
CA TYR A 451 -41.57 -12.71 -33.40
C TYR A 451 -40.20 -13.19 -33.90
N LYS A 452 -39.83 -14.46 -33.66
CA LYS A 452 -38.58 -15.03 -34.21
C LYS A 452 -38.62 -15.04 -35.74
N LYS A 453 -39.73 -15.48 -36.35
CA LYS A 453 -39.92 -15.50 -37.81
C LYS A 453 -39.86 -14.10 -38.41
N GLU A 454 -40.62 -13.15 -37.85
CA GLU A 454 -40.59 -11.74 -38.25
C GLU A 454 -39.17 -11.15 -38.15
N LEU A 455 -38.42 -11.49 -37.08
CA LEU A 455 -37.05 -11.01 -36.89
C LEU A 455 -36.07 -11.63 -37.91
N GLU A 456 -36.23 -12.90 -38.27
CA GLU A 456 -35.47 -13.54 -39.34
C GLU A 456 -35.77 -12.93 -40.72
N GLU A 457 -37.03 -12.62 -41.01
CA GLU A 457 -37.47 -11.95 -42.25
C GLU A 457 -36.94 -10.51 -42.33
N TYR A 458 -37.03 -9.75 -41.24
CA TYR A 458 -36.42 -8.42 -41.13
C TYR A 458 -34.88 -8.46 -41.27
N ASN A 459 -34.20 -9.46 -40.69
CA ASN A 459 -32.76 -9.60 -40.87
C ASN A 459 -32.41 -9.92 -42.34
N LYS A 460 -33.23 -10.73 -43.02
CA LYS A 460 -33.09 -11.02 -44.46
C LYS A 460 -33.34 -9.78 -45.32
N SER A 461 -34.35 -8.94 -45.00
CA SER A 461 -34.62 -7.72 -45.76
C SER A 461 -33.50 -6.69 -45.60
N ILE A 462 -32.99 -6.46 -44.38
CA ILE A 462 -31.83 -5.59 -44.14
C ILE A 462 -30.59 -6.07 -44.91
N ALA A 463 -30.32 -7.38 -44.94
CA ALA A 463 -29.22 -7.94 -45.71
C ALA A 463 -29.42 -7.78 -47.23
N ALA A 464 -30.65 -7.90 -47.72
CA ALA A 464 -30.99 -7.69 -49.13
C ALA A 464 -30.82 -6.22 -49.54
N THR A 465 -31.32 -5.26 -48.75
CA THR A 465 -31.17 -3.82 -49.02
C THR A 465 -29.69 -3.41 -49.05
N ALA A 466 -28.90 -3.82 -48.06
CA ALA A 466 -27.45 -3.56 -48.06
C ALA A 466 -26.73 -4.17 -49.27
N SER A 467 -27.22 -5.30 -49.80
CA SER A 467 -26.69 -5.95 -51.00
C SER A 467 -27.18 -5.33 -52.32
N GLN A 468 -28.21 -4.48 -52.28
CA GLN A 468 -28.68 -3.68 -53.41
C GLN A 468 -27.95 -2.34 -53.48
N GLU A 469 -27.76 -1.65 -52.35
CA GLU A 469 -26.98 -0.41 -52.25
C GLU A 469 -25.54 -0.60 -52.77
N LEU A 470 -24.89 -1.72 -52.40
CA LEU A 470 -23.56 -2.14 -52.89
C LEU A 470 -23.50 -2.56 -54.38
N LYS A 471 -24.61 -2.47 -55.13
CA LYS A 471 -24.67 -2.72 -56.58
C LYS A 471 -25.11 -1.49 -57.38
N THR A 472 -25.29 -0.36 -56.71
CA THR A 472 -25.68 0.92 -57.30
C THR A 472 -24.60 2.01 -57.18
N GLU A 473 -23.47 1.69 -56.54
CA GLU A 473 -22.16 2.34 -56.73
C GLU A 473 -21.32 1.52 -57.72
#